data_AF-A0A915ZDM4-F1
#
_entry.id   AF-A0A915ZDM4-F1
#
_cell.length_a   1.000
_cell.length_b   1.000
_cell.length_c   1.000
_cell.angle_alpha   90.00
_cell.angle_beta   90.00
_cell.angle_gamma   90.00
#
_symmetry.space_group_name_H-M   'P 1'
#
loop_
_entity.id
_entity.type
_entity.pdbx_description
1 polymer ?
#
loop_
_entity_poly.entity_id
_entity_poly.type
_entity_poly.pdbx_seq_one_letter_code
_entity_poly.pdbx_strand_id
1 'polypeptide(L)' 'MILKYIYTGELNLINKPDKDILYYLLERDDLQVEETVIWDYLINWGIEQADLDNNRANWDHEDHEALKKTLI' A
#
# COMPACT_ATOMS: atom_id res chain seq x y z
N MET A 1 7.04 14.42 0.59
CA MET A 1 6.75 13.09 1.19
C MET A 1 5.46 13.18 1.96
N ILE A 2 4.56 12.21 1.76
CA ILE A 2 3.17 12.13 2.24
C ILE A 2 2.99 12.55 3.72
N LEU A 3 3.99 12.28 4.58
CA LEU A 3 4.05 12.76 5.96
C LEU A 3 3.83 14.28 6.10
N LYS A 4 4.36 15.11 5.20
CA LYS A 4 4.18 16.57 5.25
C LYS A 4 2.70 16.96 5.17
N TYR A 5 1.91 16.26 4.36
CA TYR A 5 0.49 16.58 4.14
C TYR A 5 -0.43 16.12 5.29
N ILE A 6 -0.03 15.07 6.01
CA ILE A 6 -0.72 14.60 7.22
C ILE A 6 -0.52 15.62 8.36
N TYR A 7 0.69 16.18 8.49
CA TYR A 7 1.01 17.14 9.56
C TYR A 7 0.59 18.58 9.28
N THR A 8 0.41 18.99 8.02
CA THR A 8 -0.05 20.34 7.67
C THR A 8 -1.57 20.53 7.80
N GLY A 9 -2.33 19.45 8.04
CA GLY A 9 -3.79 19.50 8.16
C GLY A 9 -4.54 19.66 6.83
N GLU A 10 -3.82 19.67 5.70
CA GLU A 10 -4.42 19.67 4.36
C GLU A 10 -5.15 18.34 4.07
N LEU A 11 -4.78 17.27 4.76
CA LEU A 11 -5.41 15.94 4.66
C LEU A 11 -5.75 15.39 6.04
N ASN A 12 -7.03 15.40 6.41
CA ASN A 12 -7.49 14.78 7.64
C ASN A 12 -7.78 13.28 7.42
N LEU A 13 -6.73 12.46 7.46
CA LEU A 13 -6.80 11.00 7.28
C LEU A 13 -6.89 10.24 8.61
N ILE A 14 -6.86 10.95 9.75
CA ILE A 14 -6.70 10.41 11.10
C ILE A 14 -7.83 9.44 11.51
N ASN A 15 -9.02 9.56 10.88
CA ASN A 15 -10.19 8.75 11.19
C ASN A 15 -10.69 7.92 10.00
N LYS A 16 -9.90 7.75 8.93
CA LYS A 16 -10.30 6.95 7.76
C LYS A 16 -9.79 5.51 7.87
N PRO A 17 -10.60 4.50 7.46
CA PRO A 17 -10.11 3.14 7.27
C PRO A 17 -8.92 3.12 6.31
N ASP A 18 -7.96 2.22 6.54
CA ASP A 18 -6.73 2.13 5.73
C ASP A 18 -7.01 1.97 4.23
N LYS A 19 -8.07 1.22 3.89
CA LYS A 19 -8.54 1.05 2.51
C LYS A 19 -9.03 2.35 1.87
N ASP A 20 -9.70 3.21 2.63
CA ASP A 20 -10.20 4.49 2.14
C ASP A 20 -9.05 5.50 1.94
N ILE A 21 -7.96 5.35 2.69
CA ILE A 21 -6.73 6.13 2.49
C ILE A 21 -6.06 5.72 1.19
N LEU A 22 -5.95 4.42 0.91
CA LEU A 22 -5.37 3.93 -0.33
C LEU A 22 -6.17 4.39 -1.55
N TYR A 23 -7.50 4.24 -1.50
CA TYR A 23 -8.39 4.69 -2.56
C TYR A 23 -8.25 6.21 -2.80
N TYR A 24 -8.19 6.99 -1.73
CA TYR A 24 -7.98 8.43 -1.81
C TYR A 24 -6.61 8.81 -2.41
N LEU A 25 -5.55 8.06 -2.12
CA LEU A 25 -4.23 8.28 -2.73
C LEU A 25 -4.24 7.98 -4.23
N LEU A 26 -4.96 6.94 -4.66
CA LEU A 26 -5.08 6.57 -6.07
C LEU A 26 -5.93 7.57 -6.87
N GLU A 27 -6.92 8.20 -6.26
CA GLU A 27 -7.76 9.24 -6.90
C GLU A 27 -7.05 10.61 -7.07
N ARG A 28 -5.86 10.79 -6.51
CA ARG A 28 -5.15 12.08 -6.53
C ARG A 28 -4.24 12.22 -7.74
N ASP A 29 -4.72 12.94 -8.74
CA ASP A 29 -3.94 13.35 -9.93
C ASP A 29 -2.79 14.35 -9.62
N ASP A 30 -2.80 14.96 -8.43
CA ASP A 30 -1.80 15.94 -8.01
C ASP A 30 -0.62 15.30 -7.25
N LEU A 31 -0.69 14.00 -6.96
CA LEU A 31 0.47 13.23 -6.55
C LEU A 31 1.36 13.04 -7.78
N GLN A 32 2.56 13.62 -7.74
CA GLN A 32 3.61 13.39 -8.75
C GLN A 32 4.23 11.99 -8.58
N VAL A 33 3.41 10.97 -8.39
CA VAL A 33 3.79 9.58 -8.18
C VAL A 33 2.88 8.74 -9.04
N GLU A 34 3.46 7.86 -9.85
CA GLU A 34 2.68 6.95 -10.67
C GLU A 34 1.95 5.93 -9.80
N GLU A 35 0.71 5.61 -10.16
CA GLU A 35 -0.09 4.58 -9.49
C GLU A 35 0.65 3.23 -9.40
N THR A 36 1.42 2.88 -10.43
CA THR A 36 2.29 1.69 -10.46
C THR A 36 3.30 1.67 -9.31
N VAL A 37 3.88 2.81 -8.97
CA VAL A 37 4.82 2.96 -7.85
C VAL A 37 4.09 2.75 -6.52
N ILE A 38 2.87 3.27 -6.39
CA ILE A 38 2.05 3.06 -5.17
C ILE A 38 1.74 1.56 -4.99
N TRP A 39 1.35 0.87 -6.06
CA TRP A 39 1.10 -0.57 -6.03
C TRP A 39 2.35 -1.39 -5.69
N ASP A 40 3.52 -1.03 -6.24
CA ASP A 40 4.79 -1.71 -5.92
C ASP A 40 5.15 -1.56 -4.44
N TYR A 41 4.98 -0.36 -3.86
CA TYR A 41 5.19 -0.15 -2.43
C TYR A 41 4.22 -0.98 -1.57
N LEU A 42 2.93 -1.03 -1.95
CA LEU A 42 1.94 -1.78 -1.21
C LEU A 42 2.22 -3.29 -1.23
N ILE A 43 2.61 -3.84 -2.38
CA ILE A 43 2.96 -5.25 -2.51
C ILE A 43 4.22 -5.57 -1.70
N ASN A 44 5.26 -4.74 -1.79
CA ASN A 44 6.49 -4.96 -1.00
C ASN A 44 6.22 -4.91 0.50
N TRP A 45 5.42 -3.95 0.97
CA TRP A 45 5.00 -3.88 2.37
C TRP A 45 4.21 -5.14 2.79
N GLY A 46 3.28 -5.61 1.95
CA GLY A 46 2.51 -6.82 2.22
C GLY A 46 3.38 -8.08 2.32
N ILE A 47 4.43 -8.18 1.50
CA ILE A 47 5.42 -9.28 1.54
C ILE A 47 6.17 -9.27 2.88
N GLU A 48 6.63 -8.11 3.32
CA GLU A 48 7.33 -7.95 4.61
C GLU A 48 6.42 -8.31 5.80
N GLN A 49 5.13 -7.93 5.74
CA GLN A 49 4.17 -8.24 6.80
C GLN A 49 3.77 -9.72 6.83
N ALA A 50 3.72 -10.37 5.66
CA ALA A 50 3.40 -11.79 5.54
C ALA A 50 4.62 -12.71 5.79
N ASP A 51 5.80 -12.14 6.04
CA ASP A 51 7.07 -12.87 6.20
C ASP A 51 7.38 -13.79 5.00
N LEU A 52 7.10 -13.31 3.79
CA LEU A 52 7.29 -14.04 2.54
C LEU A 52 8.66 -13.75 1.92
N ASP A 53 9.16 -14.68 1.11
CA ASP A 53 10.38 -14.46 0.32
C ASP A 53 10.14 -13.35 -0.72
N ASN A 54 11.08 -12.41 -0.81
CA ASN A 54 11.10 -11.37 -1.84
C ASN A 54 11.24 -11.96 -3.26
N ASN A 55 11.80 -13.17 -3.39
CA ASN A 55 11.88 -13.87 -4.66
C ASN A 55 10.56 -14.57 -5.03
N ARG A 56 9.69 -13.80 -5.68
CA ARG A 56 8.38 -14.26 -6.18
C ARG A 56 8.42 -15.40 -7.19
N ALA A 57 9.59 -15.75 -7.74
CA ALA A 57 9.70 -16.83 -8.72
C ALA A 57 9.40 -18.22 -8.14
N ASN A 58 9.52 -18.37 -6.81
CA ASN A 58 9.30 -19.63 -6.10
C ASN A 58 7.94 -19.71 -5.40
N TRP A 59 7.09 -18.70 -5.54
CA TRP A 59 5.84 -18.64 -4.80
C TRP A 59 4.86 -19.73 -5.23
N ASP A 60 4.19 -20.30 -4.24
CA ASP A 60 3.07 -21.21 -4.45
C ASP A 60 1.72 -20.56 -4.11
N HIS A 61 0.66 -21.37 -4.14
CA HIS A 61 -0.69 -20.89 -3.86
C HIS A 61 -0.84 -20.35 -2.42
N GLU A 62 -0.15 -20.95 -1.45
CA GLU A 62 -0.23 -20.55 -0.04
C GLU A 62 0.43 -19.18 0.17
N ASP A 63 1.55 -18.92 -0.49
CA ASP A 63 2.21 -17.60 -0.47
C ASP A 63 1.28 -16.50 -0.99
N HIS A 64 0.58 -16.76 -2.10
CA HIS A 64 -0.38 -15.82 -2.67
C HIS A 64 -1.58 -15.55 -1.75
N GLU A 65 -2.12 -16.58 -1.09
CA GLU A 65 -3.23 -16.41 -0.14
C GLU A 65 -2.77 -15.73 1.16
N ALA A 66 -1.53 -15.97 1.60
CA ALA A 66 -0.93 -15.27 2.74
C ALA A 66 -0.82 -13.77 2.47
N LEU A 67 -0.25 -13.37 1.33
CA LEU A 67 -0.16 -11.97 0.93
C LEU A 67 -1.55 -11.32 0.84
N LYS A 68 -2.49 -12.00 0.20
CA LYS A 68 -3.86 -11.51 0.04
C LYS A 68 -4.55 -11.28 1.38
N LYS A 69 -4.37 -12.19 2.35
CA LYS A 69 -4.91 -12.03 3.71
C LYS A 69 -4.29 -10.84 4.45
N THR A 70 -3.05 -10.50 4.15
CA THR A 70 -2.37 -9.35 4.76
C THR A 70 -2.84 -8.01 4.18
N LEU A 71 -3.23 -7.99 2.90
CA LEU A 71 -3.68 -6.79 2.20
C LEU A 71 -5.20 -6.52 2.33
N ILE A 72 -5.98 -7.46 2.86
CA ILE A 72 -7.46 -7.40 2.97
C ILE A 72 -7.89 -7.33 4.44
#